data_AF-A0A9Q0YR90-F1
#
_entry.id   AF-A0A9Q0YR90-F1
#
_cell.length_a   1.000
_cell.length_b   1.000
_cell.length_c   1.000
_cell.angle_alpha   90.00
_cell.angle_beta   90.00
_cell.angle_gamma   90.00
#
_symmetry.space_group_name_H-M   'P 1'
#
loop_
_entity.id
_entity.type
_entity.pdbx_description
1 polymer ?
#
loop_
_entity_poly.entity_id
_entity_poly.type
_entity_poly.pdbx_seq_one_letter_code
_entity_poly.pdbx_strand_id
1 'polypeptide(L)'
;MSSEKQTEFYSWHQQQVGKVFDMNREMERYCVGDVNLLRKGCLRFRRIFLDMNGMDPFLHAMTIAQACQQVFRRQYLTPGTIALVPHHGYRRMDNHSKKAMQWLAWKSHEEGIRIDHARNGGEKIAQIYDDKQTTGFKVDGY
;
A
#
# COMPACT_ATOMS: atom_id res chain seq x y z
N MET A 1 32.64 26.49 11.29
CA MET A 1 31.66 27.60 11.25
C MET A 1 32.39 28.85 10.81
N SER A 2 31.79 29.73 10.00
CA SER A 2 32.41 31.04 9.72
C SER A 2 32.43 31.90 11.00
N SER A 3 33.36 32.85 11.10
CA SER A 3 33.46 33.74 12.26
C SER A 3 32.18 34.55 12.49
N GLU A 4 31.48 34.86 11.40
CA GLU A 4 30.24 35.64 11.40
C GLU A 4 29.10 34.88 12.08
N LYS A 5 28.84 33.63 11.68
CA LYS A 5 27.83 32.77 12.33
C LYS A 5 28.15 32.45 13.78
N GLN A 6 29.44 32.36 14.11
CA GLN A 6 29.88 32.13 15.47
C GLN A 6 29.57 33.35 16.36
N THR A 7 29.82 34.56 15.86
CA THR A 7 29.53 35.81 16.57
C THR A 7 28.02 35.98 16.81
N GLU A 8 27.21 35.70 15.79
CA GLU A 8 25.75 35.72 15.87
C GLU A 8 25.23 34.76 16.96
N PHE A 9 25.74 33.52 16.96
CA PHE A 9 25.37 32.52 17.96
C PHE A 9 25.70 32.96 19.38
N TYR A 10 26.91 33.45 19.63
CA TYR A 10 27.31 33.88 20.97
C TYR A 10 26.52 35.12 21.46
N SER A 11 26.19 36.03 20.55
CA SER A 11 25.30 37.17 20.86
C SER A 11 23.91 36.69 21.29
N TRP A 12 23.30 35.77 20.53
CA TRP A 12 22.02 35.17 20.90
C TRP A 12 22.11 34.38 22.22
N HIS A 13 23.17 33.61 22.42
CA HIS A 13 23.37 32.79 23.62
C HIS A 13 23.42 33.66 24.87
N GLN A 14 24.20 34.76 24.85
CA GLN A 14 24.23 35.70 25.97
C GLN A 14 22.83 36.23 26.33
N GLN A 15 21.96 36.46 25.34
CA GLN A 15 20.58 36.89 25.59
C GLN A 15 19.71 35.81 26.22
N GLN A 16 20.10 34.53 26.16
CA GLN A 16 19.36 33.43 26.79
C GLN A 16 19.88 33.09 28.19
N VAL A 17 21.12 33.49 28.52
CA VAL A 17 21.71 33.26 29.85
C VAL A 17 20.82 33.90 30.93
N GLY A 18 20.47 33.10 31.95
CA GLY A 18 19.62 33.54 33.06
C GLY A 18 18.12 33.41 32.84
N LYS A 19 17.66 33.02 31.65
CA LYS A 19 16.24 32.68 31.43
C LYS A 19 15.92 31.29 31.98
N VAL A 20 14.74 31.14 32.58
CA VAL A 20 14.23 29.85 33.03
C VAL A 20 13.72 29.05 31.83
N PHE A 21 14.26 27.86 31.64
CA PHE A 21 13.81 26.92 30.61
C PHE A 21 12.81 25.94 31.20
N ASP A 22 11.56 26.01 30.75
CA ASP A 22 10.52 25.02 31.06
C ASP A 22 10.46 23.98 29.94
N MET A 23 11.00 22.80 30.22
CA MET A 23 11.10 21.72 29.23
C MET A 23 9.73 21.26 28.73
N ASN A 24 8.72 21.17 29.60
CA ASN A 24 7.40 20.69 29.21
C ASN A 24 6.73 21.66 28.25
N ARG A 25 6.78 22.96 28.59
CA ARG A 25 6.21 24.02 27.75
C ARG A 25 6.90 24.11 26.39
N GLU A 26 8.22 24.03 26.35
CA GLU A 26 8.97 24.13 25.09
C GLU A 26 8.77 22.90 24.19
N MET A 27 8.69 21.70 24.78
CA MET A 27 8.36 20.48 24.03
C MET A 27 6.95 20.54 23.43
N GLU A 28 5.95 21.00 24.19
CA GLU A 28 4.59 21.17 23.67
C GLU A 28 4.55 22.16 22.50
N ARG A 29 5.19 23.34 22.67
CA ARG A 29 5.26 24.35 21.62
C ARG A 29 5.94 23.83 20.35
N TYR A 30 7.02 23.07 20.51
CA TYR A 30 7.71 22.43 19.40
C TYR A 30 6.81 21.45 18.66
N CYS A 31 6.19 20.50 19.37
CA CYS A 31 5.31 19.48 18.77
C CYS A 31 4.13 20.11 18.03
N VAL A 32 3.49 21.12 18.61
CA VAL A 32 2.42 21.87 17.95
C VAL A 32 2.92 22.59 16.70
N GLY A 33 4.10 23.21 16.78
CA GLY A 33 4.75 23.88 15.65
C GLY A 33 5.05 22.92 14.50
N ASP A 34 5.63 21.77 14.80
CA ASP A 34 6.03 20.76 13.83
C ASP A 34 4.83 20.17 13.08
N VAL A 35 3.79 19.75 13.81
CA VAL A 35 2.55 19.24 13.21
C VAL A 35 1.86 20.31 12.35
N ASN A 36 1.86 21.57 12.79
CA ASN A 36 1.27 22.66 12.00
C ASN A 36 2.07 22.92 10.71
N LEU A 37 3.39 22.84 10.76
CA LEU A 37 4.25 22.99 9.59
C LEU A 37 4.00 21.86 8.58
N LEU A 38 4.00 20.61 9.04
CA LEU A 38 3.71 19.44 8.22
C LEU A 38 2.31 19.54 7.60
N ARG A 39 1.29 19.93 8.39
CA ARG A 39 -0.08 20.13 7.88
C ARG A 39 -0.12 21.17 6.76
N LYS A 40 0.52 22.33 6.94
CA LYS A 40 0.58 23.39 5.91
C LYS A 40 1.29 22.90 4.65
N GLY A 41 2.39 22.17 4.81
CA GLY A 41 3.13 21.52 3.71
C GLY A 41 2.25 20.56 2.91
N CYS A 42 1.57 19.63 3.60
CA CYS A 42 0.66 18.67 2.97
C CYS A 42 -0.50 19.36 2.25
N LEU A 43 -1.13 20.38 2.84
CA LEU A 43 -2.21 21.12 2.18
C LEU A 43 -1.73 21.86 0.93
N ARG A 44 -0.52 22.44 0.96
CA ARG A 44 0.07 23.09 -0.21
C ARG A 44 0.41 22.09 -1.31
N PHE A 45 1.02 20.96 -0.94
CA PHE A 45 1.31 19.85 -1.86
C PHE A 45 0.03 19.32 -2.51
N ARG A 46 -1.00 19.02 -1.71
CA ARG A 46 -2.32 18.57 -2.21
C ARG A 46 -2.89 19.50 -3.25
N ARG A 47 -2.91 20.81 -2.94
CA ARG A 47 -3.44 21.83 -3.85
C ARG A 47 -2.68 21.84 -5.17
N ILE A 48 -1.36 22.00 -5.13
CA ILE A 48 -0.53 22.06 -6.34
C ILE A 48 -0.70 20.78 -7.17
N PHE A 49 -0.68 19.62 -6.52
CA PHE A 49 -0.78 18.33 -7.22
C PHE A 49 -2.16 18.14 -7.87
N LEU A 50 -3.23 18.53 -7.18
CA LEU A 50 -4.60 18.48 -7.70
C LEU A 50 -4.77 19.45 -8.87
N ASP A 51 -4.28 20.68 -8.74
CA ASP A 51 -4.37 21.71 -9.79
C ASP A 51 -3.62 21.29 -11.05
N MET A 52 -2.44 20.67 -10.91
CA MET A 52 -1.63 20.22 -12.05
C MET A 52 -2.15 18.94 -12.71
N ASN A 53 -2.59 17.97 -11.90
CA ASN A 53 -2.83 16.60 -12.39
C ASN A 53 -4.31 16.16 -12.33
N GLY A 54 -5.21 17.00 -11.81
CA GLY A 54 -6.63 16.65 -11.63
C GLY A 54 -6.85 15.47 -10.68
N MET A 55 -5.88 15.16 -9.82
CA MET A 55 -5.90 13.99 -8.94
C MET A 55 -5.47 14.38 -7.52
N ASP A 56 -6.20 13.90 -6.52
CA ASP A 56 -5.81 14.08 -5.13
C ASP A 56 -4.72 13.06 -4.73
N PRO A 57 -3.52 13.51 -4.35
CA PRO A 57 -2.42 12.61 -4.01
C PRO A 57 -2.68 11.80 -2.73
N PHE A 58 -3.53 12.27 -1.81
CA PHE A 58 -3.79 11.60 -0.54
C PHE A 58 -4.98 10.61 -0.59
N LEU A 59 -5.87 10.75 -1.58
CA LEU A 59 -6.99 9.81 -1.78
C LEU A 59 -6.55 8.56 -2.55
N HIS A 60 -5.61 8.73 -3.48
CA HIS A 60 -5.26 7.69 -4.45
C HIS A 60 -3.90 7.04 -4.21
N ALA A 61 -3.11 7.56 -3.27
CA ALA A 61 -1.78 7.05 -2.96
C ALA A 61 -1.41 7.25 -1.49
N MET A 62 -0.65 6.31 -0.96
CA MET A 62 -0.05 6.40 0.38
C MET A 62 1.30 7.13 0.35
N THR A 63 1.99 7.10 -0.80
CA THR A 63 3.33 7.67 -0.97
C THR A 63 3.40 8.56 -2.19
N ILE A 64 4.32 9.52 -2.19
CA ILE A 64 4.55 10.43 -3.33
C ILE A 64 4.94 9.63 -4.59
N ALA A 65 5.77 8.60 -4.45
CA ALA A 65 6.15 7.74 -5.57
C ALA A 65 4.93 7.06 -6.22
N GLN A 66 4.00 6.54 -5.40
CA GLN A 66 2.76 5.94 -5.90
C GLN A 66 1.87 6.99 -6.58
N ALA A 67 1.76 8.21 -6.03
CA ALA A 67 1.00 9.30 -6.65
C ALA A 67 1.57 9.66 -8.03
N CYS A 68 2.89 9.84 -8.14
CA CYS A 68 3.55 10.09 -9.41
C CYS A 68 3.36 8.94 -10.41
N GLN A 69 3.46 7.69 -9.95
CA GLN A 69 3.22 6.52 -10.79
C GLN A 69 1.79 6.48 -11.34
N GLN A 70 0.80 6.88 -10.53
CA GLN A 70 -0.60 6.98 -10.94
C GLN A 70 -0.80 8.10 -11.97
N VAL A 71 -0.20 9.27 -11.77
CA VAL A 71 -0.21 10.36 -12.76
C VAL A 71 0.37 9.89 -14.09
N PHE A 72 1.55 9.25 -14.04
CA PHE A 72 2.21 8.70 -15.22
C PHE A 72 1.30 7.73 -15.98
N ARG A 73 0.70 6.76 -15.28
CA ARG A 73 -0.18 5.75 -15.89
C ARG A 73 -1.47 6.34 -16.47
N ARG A 74 -1.99 7.43 -15.90
CA ARG A 74 -3.25 8.05 -16.34
C ARG A 74 -3.08 9.04 -17.49
N GLN A 75 -1.98 9.80 -17.50
CA GLN A 75 -1.82 10.94 -18.40
C GLN A 75 -0.74 10.76 -19.46
N TYR A 76 0.30 9.96 -19.18
CA TYR A 76 1.51 9.90 -20.00
C TYR A 76 1.81 8.52 -20.58
N LEU A 77 1.24 7.45 -20.02
CA LEU A 77 1.48 6.10 -20.49
C LEU A 77 0.74 5.85 -21.80
N THR A 78 1.51 5.56 -22.86
CA THR A 78 0.97 5.17 -24.16
C THR A 78 0.28 3.80 -24.08
N PRO A 79 -0.86 3.62 -24.76
CA PRO A 79 -1.57 2.34 -24.79
C PRO A 79 -0.67 1.19 -25.28
N GLY A 80 -0.78 0.03 -24.64
CA GLY A 80 -0.09 -1.19 -25.08
C GLY A 80 1.43 -1.23 -24.80
N THR A 81 2.00 -0.23 -24.12
CA THR A 81 3.45 -0.16 -23.87
C THR A 81 3.89 -0.94 -22.64
N ILE A 82 3.05 -1.00 -21.60
CA ILE A 82 3.32 -1.75 -20.37
C ILE A 82 2.15 -2.67 -20.10
N ALA A 83 2.45 -3.95 -19.86
CA ALA A 83 1.46 -4.91 -19.42
C ALA A 83 0.94 -4.50 -18.02
N LEU A 84 -0.33 -4.09 -17.93
CA LEU A 84 -0.96 -3.79 -16.64
C LEU A 84 -1.38 -5.12 -16.01
N VAL A 85 -0.72 -5.51 -14.92
CA VAL A 85 -1.12 -6.67 -14.14
C VAL A 85 -2.39 -6.31 -13.37
N PRO A 86 -3.50 -7.05 -13.54
CA PRO A 86 -4.71 -6.86 -12.73
C PRO A 86 -4.38 -7.03 -11.24
N HIS A 87 -5.21 -6.48 -10.34
CA HIS A 87 -5.01 -6.63 -8.89
C HIS A 87 -4.88 -8.11 -8.44
N HIS A 88 -5.46 -9.04 -9.21
CA HIS A 88 -5.40 -10.49 -8.94
C HIS A 88 -4.42 -11.25 -9.86
N GLY A 89 -3.56 -10.55 -10.60
CA GLY A 89 -2.70 -11.16 -11.61
C GLY A 89 -3.45 -11.55 -12.88
N TYR A 90 -2.74 -12.19 -13.81
CA TYR A 90 -3.31 -12.72 -15.06
C TYR A 90 -3.99 -14.08 -14.88
N ARG A 91 -3.75 -14.76 -13.75
CA ARG A 91 -4.43 -16.00 -13.38
C ARG A 91 -5.50 -15.65 -12.35
N ARG A 92 -6.72 -16.19 -12.49
CA ARG A 92 -7.68 -16.20 -11.40
C ARG A 92 -7.00 -16.87 -10.22
N MET A 93 -6.74 -16.12 -9.15
CA MET A 93 -6.29 -16.70 -7.89
C MET A 93 -7.49 -17.38 -7.24
N ASP A 94 -7.74 -18.63 -7.64
CA ASP A 94 -8.60 -19.49 -6.85
C ASP A 94 -7.93 -19.64 -5.46
N ASN A 95 -8.70 -19.36 -4.41
CA ASN A 95 -8.18 -19.30 -3.06
C ASN A 95 -8.22 -20.70 -2.45
N HIS A 96 -7.07 -21.38 -2.35
CA HIS A 96 -6.99 -22.71 -1.74
C HIS A 96 -6.36 -22.63 -0.35
N SER A 97 -6.98 -23.29 0.62
CA SER A 97 -6.42 -23.42 1.96
C SER A 97 -5.19 -24.33 1.94
N LYS A 98 -4.05 -23.84 2.45
CA LYS A 98 -2.83 -24.65 2.60
C LYS A 98 -3.08 -25.92 3.42
N LYS A 99 -3.94 -25.85 4.45
CA LYS A 99 -4.30 -27.00 5.29
C LYS A 99 -5.10 -28.05 4.50
N ALA A 100 -6.07 -27.62 3.70
CA ALA A 100 -6.87 -28.53 2.86
C ALA A 100 -5.98 -29.29 1.86
N MET A 101 -5.04 -28.58 1.22
CA MET A 101 -4.09 -29.15 0.27
C MET A 101 -3.17 -30.20 0.91
N GLN A 102 -2.69 -29.93 2.14
CA GLN A 102 -1.87 -30.89 2.88
C GLN A 102 -2.67 -32.13 3.29
N TRP A 103 -3.94 -31.94 3.67
CA TRP A 103 -4.82 -33.05 4.03
C TRP A 103 -5.11 -33.96 2.82
N LEU A 104 -5.42 -33.41 1.65
CA LEU A 104 -5.63 -34.19 0.42
C LEU A 104 -4.37 -34.95 0.01
N ALA A 105 -3.19 -34.34 0.12
CA ALA A 105 -1.93 -35.01 -0.17
C ALA A 105 -1.64 -36.16 0.81
N TRP A 106 -1.91 -35.96 2.10
CA TRP A 106 -1.79 -37.01 3.11
C TRP A 106 -2.78 -38.16 2.86
N LYS A 107 -4.04 -37.84 2.52
CA LYS A 107 -5.08 -38.84 2.27
C LYS A 107 -4.79 -39.68 1.03
N SER A 108 -4.31 -39.04 -0.03
CA SER A 108 -3.80 -39.69 -1.26
C SER A 108 -2.69 -40.70 -0.96
N HIS A 109 -1.76 -40.33 -0.07
CA HIS A 109 -0.69 -41.23 0.37
C HIS A 109 -1.19 -42.37 1.27
N GLU A 110 -2.10 -42.09 2.21
CA GLU A 110 -2.65 -43.08 3.14
C GLU A 110 -3.45 -44.18 2.41
N GLU A 111 -4.32 -43.77 1.47
CA GLU A 111 -5.18 -44.71 0.74
C GLU A 111 -4.52 -45.28 -0.53
N GLY A 112 -3.37 -44.73 -0.94
CA GLY A 112 -2.69 -45.11 -2.17
C GLY A 112 -3.46 -44.73 -3.44
N ILE A 113 -4.42 -43.81 -3.33
CA ILE A 113 -5.27 -43.35 -4.43
C ILE A 113 -4.80 -41.96 -4.84
N ARG A 114 -4.62 -41.73 -6.13
CA ARG A 114 -4.31 -40.40 -6.64
C ARG A 114 -5.54 -39.51 -6.51
N ILE A 115 -5.41 -38.45 -5.71
CA ILE A 115 -6.43 -37.41 -5.55
C ILE A 115 -6.04 -36.18 -6.39
N ASP A 116 -6.87 -35.82 -7.35
CA ASP A 116 -6.74 -34.61 -8.15
C ASP A 116 -7.28 -33.39 -7.36
N HIS A 117 -6.48 -32.33 -7.37
CA HIS A 117 -6.77 -31.06 -6.70
C HIS A 117 -6.02 -29.90 -7.36
N ALA A 118 -6.22 -28.66 -6.91
CA ALA A 118 -5.66 -27.44 -7.52
C ALA A 118 -4.13 -27.41 -7.80
N ARG A 119 -3.34 -28.28 -7.16
CA ARG A 119 -1.88 -28.41 -7.35
C ARG A 119 -1.43 -29.79 -7.85
N ASN A 120 -2.37 -30.67 -8.16
CA ASN A 120 -2.14 -32.03 -8.65
C ASN A 120 -3.24 -32.40 -9.64
N GLY A 121 -3.03 -32.16 -10.94
CA GLY A 121 -4.03 -32.46 -11.98
C GLY A 121 -5.13 -31.41 -12.20
N GLY A 122 -5.36 -30.51 -11.22
CA GLY A 122 -6.32 -29.41 -11.32
C GLY A 122 -7.71 -29.76 -10.79
N GLU A 123 -8.52 -28.72 -10.50
CA GLU A 123 -9.89 -28.87 -10.01
C GLU A 123 -10.85 -29.34 -11.11
N LYS A 124 -11.85 -30.14 -10.73
CA LYS A 124 -12.98 -30.47 -11.62
C LYS A 124 -14.08 -29.43 -11.45
N ILE A 125 -14.93 -29.29 -12.47
CA ILE A 125 -16.08 -28.38 -12.41
C ILE A 125 -17.34 -29.23 -12.27
N ALA A 126 -18.01 -29.12 -11.13
CA ALA A 126 -19.35 -29.65 -10.93
C ALA A 126 -20.37 -28.58 -11.36
N GLN A 127 -21.23 -28.93 -12.32
CA GLN A 127 -22.33 -28.06 -12.74
C GLN A 127 -23.58 -28.40 -11.92
N ILE A 128 -24.17 -27.39 -11.28
CA ILE A 128 -25.48 -27.49 -10.65
C ILE A 128 -26.47 -26.77 -11.56
N TYR A 129 -27.51 -27.50 -11.98
CA TYR A 129 -28.60 -26.96 -12.78
C TYR A 129 -29.75 -26.59 -11.83
N ASP A 130 -30.08 -25.30 -11.77
CA ASP A 130 -31.30 -24.80 -11.14
C ASP A 130 -32.20 -24.23 -12.24
N ASP A 131 -33.52 -24.17 -12.00
CA ASP A 131 -34.57 -23.78 -12.96
C ASP A 131 -34.36 -22.37 -13.56
N LYS A 132 -33.44 -21.57 -12.99
CA LYS A 132 -33.17 -20.19 -13.38
C LYS A 132 -31.71 -19.93 -13.80
N GLN A 133 -30.75 -20.79 -13.45
CA GLN A 133 -29.34 -20.58 -13.79
C GLN A 133 -28.48 -21.86 -13.65
N THR A 134 -27.48 -22.01 -14.51
CA THR A 134 -26.42 -23.02 -14.34
C THR A 134 -25.24 -22.39 -13.61
N THR A 135 -24.87 -22.94 -12.45
CA THR A 135 -23.71 -22.48 -11.67
C THR A 135 -22.65 -23.58 -11.61
N GLY A 136 -21.42 -23.27 -12.01
CA GLY A 136 -20.28 -24.19 -11.96
C GLY A 136 -19.44 -23.97 -10.70
N PHE A 137 -19.25 -25.01 -9.90
CA PHE A 137 -18.38 -25.01 -8.73
C PHE A 137 -17.12 -25.80 -9.02
N LYS A 138 -15.97 -25.24 -8.65
CA LYS A 138 -14.71 -25.98 -8.66
C LYS A 138 -14.63 -26.85 -7.43
N VAL A 139 -14.25 -28.09 -7.63
CA VAL A 139 -14.26 -29.14 -6.62
C VAL A 139 -12.94 -29.91 -6.67
N ASP A 140 -12.32 -30.04 -5.49
CA ASP A 140 -11.13 -30.84 -5.23
C ASP A 140 -11.55 -32.23 -4.71
N GLY A 141 -10.68 -33.25 -4.85
CA GLY A 141 -10.90 -34.55 -4.18
C GLY A 141 -11.36 -35.70 -5.08
N TYR A 142 -11.07 -35.63 -6.39
CA TYR A 142 -11.45 -36.67 -7.37
C TYR A 142 -10.36 -37.69 -7.64
#